data_AF-A0A7Z9FDU2-F1
#
_entry.id   AF-A0A7Z9FDU2-F1
#
_cell.length_a   1.000
_cell.length_b   1.000
_cell.length_c   1.000
_cell.angle_alpha   90.00
_cell.angle_beta   90.00
_cell.angle_gamma   90.00
#
_symmetry.space_group_name_H-M   'P 1'
#
loop_
_entity.id
_entity.type
_entity.pdbx_description
1 polymer ?
#
loop_
_entity_poly.entity_id
_entity_poly.type
_entity_poly.pdbx_seq_one_letter_code
_entity_poly.pdbx_strand_id
1 'polypeptide(L)'
;VGNDLFQLSPVAAWVVVVAHSVVLFVFASKGLSSLLAGASLPQLPLVPVSSSQAVIGAILGIGLLKGGAGIRWRVLGGIGIGWLVTPVCAGLVCLVILFVLQNVFGQVVYL
;
A
#
# COMPACT_ATOMS: atom_id res chain seq x y z
N VAL A 1 -14.18 -4.43 -1.65
CA VAL A 1 -12.88 -4.64 -0.96
C VAL A 1 -13.04 -4.81 0.56
N GLY A 2 -13.52 -3.82 1.32
CA GLY A 2 -13.65 -3.95 2.79
C GLY A 2 -14.65 -5.02 3.26
N ASN A 3 -15.87 -5.01 2.68
CA ASN A 3 -16.91 -6.01 2.97
C ASN A 3 -16.49 -7.44 2.59
N ASP A 4 -15.47 -7.57 1.73
CA ASP A 4 -14.93 -8.84 1.22
C ASP A 4 -13.84 -9.45 2.11
N LEU A 5 -13.38 -8.72 3.13
CA LEU A 5 -12.37 -9.19 4.09
C LEU A 5 -12.96 -9.39 5.48
N PHE A 6 -13.82 -8.47 5.91
CA PHE A 6 -14.36 -8.40 7.25
C PHE A 6 -15.64 -7.55 7.27
N GLN A 7 -16.69 -7.93 8.01
CA GLN A 7 -17.87 -7.08 8.13
C GLN A 7 -17.57 -5.89 9.06
N LEU A 8 -17.56 -4.69 8.49
CA LEU A 8 -17.25 -3.46 9.22
C LEU A 8 -18.54 -2.85 9.78
N SER A 9 -18.56 -2.60 11.09
CA SER A 9 -19.54 -1.68 11.67
C SER A 9 -19.17 -0.23 11.30
N PRO A 10 -20.12 0.72 11.36
CA PRO A 10 -19.83 2.14 11.10
C PRO A 10 -18.67 2.70 11.94
N VAL A 11 -18.58 2.27 13.21
CA VAL A 11 -17.48 2.62 14.10
C VAL A 11 -16.15 2.05 13.61
N ALA A 12 -16.13 0.79 13.19
CA ALA A 12 -14.92 0.16 12.63
C ALA A 12 -14.48 0.85 11.33
N ALA A 13 -15.42 1.23 10.46
CA ALA A 13 -15.12 1.97 9.25
C ALA A 13 -14.50 3.34 9.55
N TRP A 14 -15.02 4.07 10.54
CA TRP A 14 -14.43 5.33 10.98
C TRP A 14 -13.00 5.15 11.50
N VAL A 15 -12.76 4.12 12.32
CA VAL A 15 -11.40 3.77 12.79
C VAL A 15 -10.47 3.49 11.62
N VAL A 16 -10.92 2.76 10.60
CA VAL A 16 -10.13 2.47 9.39
C VAL A 16 -9.75 3.75 8.65
N VAL A 17 -10.70 4.67 8.46
CA VAL A 17 -10.44 5.95 7.76
C VAL A 17 -9.45 6.81 8.54
N VAL A 18 -9.59 6.90 9.86
CA VAL A 18 -8.66 7.66 10.71
C VAL A 18 -7.27 7.03 10.68
N ALA A 19 -7.16 5.71 10.90
CA ALA A 19 -5.89 5.00 10.87
C ALA A 19 -5.19 5.16 9.51
N HIS A 20 -5.94 5.00 8.42
CA HIS A 20 -5.43 5.23 7.07
C HIS A 20 -4.90 6.66 6.88
N SER A 21 -5.68 7.67 7.30
CA SER A 21 -5.32 9.08 7.16
C SER A 21 -4.07 9.44 7.98
N VAL A 22 -3.95 8.89 9.19
CA VAL A 22 -2.76 9.07 10.03
C VAL A 22 -1.52 8.46 9.37
N VAL A 23 -1.62 7.25 8.83
CA VAL A 23 -0.49 6.60 8.12
C VAL A 23 -0.04 7.45 6.94
N LEU A 24 -0.97 7.92 6.10
CA LEU A 24 -0.61 8.80 4.99
C LEU A 24 0.00 10.12 5.47
N PHE A 25 -0.58 10.74 6.51
CA PHE A 25 -0.07 11.99 7.05
C PHE A 25 1.35 11.84 7.59
N VAL A 26 1.64 10.79 8.35
CA VAL A 26 2.95 10.56 8.98
C VAL A 26 4.04 10.34 7.94
N PHE A 27 3.78 9.52 6.91
CA PHE A 27 4.82 9.09 5.96
C PHE A 27 4.86 9.87 4.64
N ALA A 28 3.82 10.66 4.31
CA ALA A 28 3.79 11.46 3.08
C ALA A 28 3.81 12.99 3.32
N SER A 29 3.69 13.46 4.57
CA SER A 29 3.66 14.89 4.86
C SER A 29 5.05 15.52 4.90
N LYS A 30 5.37 16.31 3.87
CA LYS A 30 6.58 17.15 3.83
C LYS A 30 6.60 18.21 4.94
N GLY A 31 5.43 18.79 5.25
CA GLY A 31 5.31 19.81 6.29
C GLY A 31 5.59 19.27 7.69
N LEU A 32 5.10 18.06 8.01
CA LEU A 32 5.41 17.40 9.28
C LEU A 32 6.91 17.12 9.40
N SER A 33 7.52 16.59 8.33
CA SER A 33 8.96 16.34 8.29
C SER A 33 9.78 17.62 8.48
N SER A 34 9.38 18.74 7.87
CA SER A 34 10.09 20.02 8.05
C SER A 34 9.89 20.63 9.43
N LEU A 35 8.71 20.45 10.05
CA LEU A 35 8.46 20.91 11.42
C LEU A 35 9.32 20.15 12.44
N LEU A 36 9.44 18.82 12.29
CA LEU A 36 10.33 18.01 13.11
C LEU A 36 11.79 18.45 12.95
N ALA A 37 12.22 18.70 11.72
CA ALA A 37 13.55 19.24 11.44
C ALA A 37 13.78 20.60 12.13
N GLY A 38 12.80 21.51 12.07
CA GLY A 38 12.86 22.81 12.72
C GLY A 38 12.86 22.75 14.26
N ALA A 39 12.32 21.68 14.84
CA ALA A 39 12.33 21.41 16.28
C ALA A 39 13.57 20.62 16.75
N SER A 40 14.57 20.42 15.88
CA SER A 40 15.76 19.59 16.15
C SER A 40 15.44 18.12 16.49
N LEU A 41 14.31 17.61 16.00
CA LEU A 41 13.89 16.21 16.15
C LEU A 41 14.24 15.41 14.87
N PRO A 42 14.40 14.07 14.99
CA PRO A 42 14.59 13.21 13.82
C PRO A 42 13.42 13.32 12.83
N GLN A 43 13.75 13.46 11.55
CA GLN A 43 12.76 13.58 10.48
C GLN A 43 12.10 12.22 10.23
N LEU A 44 10.79 12.25 9.98
CA LEU A 44 10.07 11.06 9.54
C LEU A 44 10.42 10.75 8.08
N PRO A 45 10.62 9.47 7.73
CA PRO A 45 10.97 9.09 6.37
C PRO A 45 9.79 9.35 5.44
N LEU A 46 10.05 10.10 4.37
CA LEU A 46 9.10 10.34 3.30
C LEU A 46 9.15 9.17 2.32
N VAL A 47 8.17 8.28 2.39
CA VAL A 47 8.08 7.09 1.54
C VAL A 47 6.76 7.06 0.77
N PRO A 48 6.76 6.58 -0.48
CA PRO A 48 5.51 6.38 -1.21
C PRO A 48 4.67 5.32 -0.50
N VAL A 49 3.50 5.70 0.00
CA VAL A 49 2.59 4.80 0.73
C VAL A 49 1.41 4.39 -0.14
N SER A 50 1.14 3.08 -0.18
CA SER A 50 -0.07 2.56 -0.82
C SER A 50 -1.30 2.77 0.09
N SER A 51 -2.26 3.55 -0.39
CA SER A 51 -3.51 3.81 0.32
C SER A 51 -4.30 2.51 0.58
N SER A 52 -4.40 1.64 -0.42
CA SER A 52 -5.10 0.36 -0.28
C SER A 52 -4.44 -0.55 0.77
N GLN A 53 -3.12 -0.60 0.83
CA GLN A 53 -2.41 -1.40 1.83
C GLN A 53 -2.64 -0.86 3.25
N ALA A 54 -2.62 0.46 3.43
CA ALA A 54 -2.92 1.07 4.72
C ALA A 54 -4.34 0.74 5.22
N VAL A 55 -5.34 0.78 4.33
CA VAL A 55 -6.72 0.38 4.66
C VAL A 55 -6.81 -1.11 5.03
N ILE A 56 -6.17 -1.99 4.25
CA ILE A 56 -6.18 -3.45 4.51
C ILE A 56 -5.47 -3.75 5.84
N GLY A 57 -4.37 -3.07 6.14
CA GLY A 57 -3.67 -3.17 7.42
C GLY A 57 -4.54 -2.75 8.61
N ALA A 58 -5.31 -1.66 8.48
CA ALA A 58 -6.24 -1.23 9.51
C ALA A 58 -7.39 -2.24 9.74
N ILE A 59 -7.95 -2.79 8.66
CA ILE A 59 -8.98 -3.85 8.75
C ILE A 59 -8.41 -5.10 9.43
N LEU A 60 -7.19 -5.52 9.06
CA LEU A 60 -6.51 -6.65 9.68
C LEU A 60 -6.28 -6.41 11.18
N GLY A 61 -5.84 -5.21 11.57
CA GLY A 61 -5.66 -4.84 12.98
C GLY A 61 -6.95 -4.97 13.80
N ILE A 62 -8.07 -4.48 13.27
CA ILE A 62 -9.39 -4.64 13.92
C ILE A 62 -9.78 -6.13 14.03
N GLY A 63 -9.54 -6.90 12.97
CA GLY A 63 -9.81 -8.33 12.98
C GLY A 63 -8.98 -9.07 14.03
N LEU A 64 -7.69 -8.74 14.16
CA LEU A 64 -6.79 -9.32 15.16
C LEU A 64 -7.23 -8.98 16.59
N LEU A 65 -7.65 -7.72 16.84
CA LEU A 65 -8.21 -7.30 18.13
C LEU A 65 -9.47 -8.08 18.52
N LYS A 66 -10.23 -8.58 17.53
CA LYS A 66 -11.41 -9.44 17.74
C LYS A 66 -11.08 -10.93 17.78
N GLY A 67 -9.81 -11.30 17.99
CA GLY A 67 -9.36 -12.68 18.08
C GLY A 67 -9.24 -13.40 16.73
N GLY A 68 -9.21 -12.66 15.62
CA GLY A 68 -9.09 -13.20 14.27
C GLY A 68 -10.36 -13.89 13.73
N ALA A 69 -11.39 -14.05 14.56
CA ALA A 69 -12.68 -14.60 14.16
C ALA A 69 -13.37 -13.69 13.14
N GLY A 70 -13.76 -14.24 11.99
CA GLY A 70 -14.42 -13.50 10.91
C GLY A 70 -13.48 -12.89 9.86
N ILE A 71 -12.16 -13.00 10.02
CA ILE A 71 -11.21 -12.63 8.96
C ILE A 71 -11.20 -13.71 7.88
N ARG A 72 -11.37 -13.30 6.62
CA ARG A 72 -11.20 -14.20 5.47
C ARG A 72 -9.73 -14.31 5.05
N TRP A 73 -8.98 -15.14 5.78
CA TRP A 73 -7.55 -15.36 5.57
C TRP A 73 -7.18 -15.75 4.14
N ARG A 74 -8.02 -16.55 3.46
CA ARG A 74 -7.80 -16.91 2.05
C ARG A 74 -7.79 -15.70 1.12
N VAL A 75 -8.68 -14.73 1.36
CA VAL A 75 -8.74 -13.49 0.57
C VAL A 75 -7.52 -12.62 0.88
N LEU A 76 -7.17 -12.48 2.17
CA LEU A 76 -6.00 -11.72 2.59
C LEU A 76 -4.69 -12.29 2.01
N GLY A 77 -4.55 -13.62 2.01
CA GLY A 77 -3.43 -14.31 1.37
C GLY A 77 -3.36 -14.06 -0.14
N GLY A 78 -4.50 -14.09 -0.83
CA GLY A 78 -4.58 -13.76 -2.26
C GLY A 78 -4.14 -12.31 -2.56
N ILE A 79 -4.53 -11.36 -1.71
CA ILE A 79 -4.08 -9.96 -1.79
C ILE A 79 -2.56 -9.88 -1.61
N GLY A 80 -2.01 -10.54 -0.58
CA GLY A 80 -0.58 -10.55 -0.30
C GLY A 80 0.25 -11.14 -1.44
N ILE A 81 -0.21 -12.25 -2.03
CA ILE A 81 0.37 -12.83 -3.25
C ILE A 81 0.30 -11.82 -4.40
N GLY A 82 -0.83 -11.13 -4.57
CA GLY A 82 -1.01 -10.09 -5.57
C GLY A 82 0.02 -8.96 -5.44
N TRP A 83 0.39 -8.55 -4.22
CA TRP A 83 1.42 -7.52 -4.00
C TRP A 83 2.82 -7.93 -4.47
N LEU A 84 3.13 -9.24 -4.48
CA LEU A 84 4.39 -9.77 -4.97
C LEU A 84 4.35 -10.05 -6.48
N VAL A 85 3.26 -10.65 -6.95
CA VAL A 85 3.12 -11.06 -8.36
C VAL A 85 2.96 -9.85 -9.28
N THR A 86 2.24 -8.81 -8.87
CA THR A 86 1.94 -7.66 -9.74
C THR A 86 3.21 -6.93 -10.21
N PRO A 87 4.17 -6.55 -9.33
CA PRO A 87 5.40 -5.91 -9.78
C PRO A 87 6.26 -6.81 -10.68
N VAL A 88 6.30 -8.12 -10.40
CA VAL A 88 7.05 -9.08 -11.22
C VAL A 88 6.46 -9.17 -12.62
N CYS A 89 5.14 -9.35 -12.74
CA CYS A 89 4.46 -9.37 -14.03
C CYS A 89 4.60 -8.04 -14.77
N ALA A 90 4.47 -6.90 -14.07
CA ALA A 90 4.69 -5.58 -14.66
C ALA A 90 6.11 -5.43 -15.20
N GLY A 91 7.11 -5.91 -14.46
CA GLY A 91 8.52 -5.93 -14.90
C GLY A 91 8.72 -6.78 -16.15
N LEU A 92 8.17 -7.99 -16.19
CA LEU A 92 8.26 -8.88 -17.36
C LEU A 92 7.60 -8.27 -18.59
N VAL A 93 6.40 -7.72 -18.44
CA VAL A 93 5.68 -7.05 -19.54
C VAL A 93 6.47 -5.84 -20.03
N CYS A 94 7.01 -5.04 -19.12
CA CYS A 94 7.86 -3.89 -19.46
C CYS A 94 9.09 -4.35 -20.27
N LEU A 95 9.80 -5.38 -19.84
CA LEU A 95 10.95 -5.92 -20.55
C LEU A 95 10.61 -6.37 -21.98
N VAL A 96 9.49 -7.07 -22.17
CA VAL A 96 9.04 -7.51 -23.50
C VAL A 96 8.73 -6.31 -24.40
N ILE A 97 8.01 -5.31 -23.89
CA ILE A 97 7.68 -4.10 -24.65
C ILE A 97 8.95 -3.35 -25.05
N LEU A 98 9.87 -3.15 -24.10
CA LEU A 98 11.14 -2.48 -24.34
C LEU A 98 11.99 -3.23 -25.39
N PHE A 99 12.02 -4.56 -25.32
CA PHE A 99 12.69 -5.38 -26.33
C PHE A 99 12.09 -5.17 -27.73
N VAL A 100 10.77 -5.14 -27.86
CA VAL A 100 10.09 -4.88 -29.14
C VAL A 100 10.39 -3.46 -29.65
N LEU A 101 10.32 -2.45 -28.78
CA LEU A 101 10.63 -1.06 -29.14
C LEU A 101 12.05 -0.91 -29.68
N GLN A 102 13.02 -1.57 -29.04
CA GLN A 102 14.41 -1.53 -29.48
C GLN A 102 14.64 -2.27 -30.80
N ASN A 103 14.11 -3.49 -30.95
CA ASN A 103 14.45 -4.37 -32.07
C ASN A 103 13.58 -4.16 -33.31
N VAL A 104 12.32 -3.73 -33.14
CA VAL A 104 11.39 -3.52 -34.26
C VAL A 104 11.36 -2.05 -34.69
N PHE A 105 11.39 -1.13 -33.73
CA PHE A 105 11.22 0.31 -34.01
C PHE A 105 12.53 1.10 -33.91
N GLY A 106 13.66 0.44 -33.60
CA GLY A 106 14.97 1.07 -33.53
C GLY A 106 15.09 2.15 -32.44
N GLN A 107 14.20 2.14 -31.44
CA GLN A 107 14.25 3.11 -30.34
C GLN A 107 15.43 2.80 -29.41
N VAL A 108 16.16 3.83 -29.00
CA VAL A 108 17.21 3.67 -27.99
C VAL A 108 16.54 3.50 -26.63
N VAL A 109 16.58 2.29 -26.11
CA VAL A 109 16.10 1.97 -24.76
C VAL A 109 17.28 1.97 -23.80
N TYR A 110 17.18 2.75 -22.73
CA TYR A 110 18.12 2.74 -21.63
C TYR A 110 17.59 1.79 -20.55
N LEU A 111 18.34 0.73 -20.29
CA LEU A 111 18.11 -0.22 -19.18
C LEU A 111 18.70 0.33 -17.89
#